data_AF-A0A2V9X258-F1
#
_entry.id   AF-A0A2V9X258-F1
#
_cell.length_a   1.000
_cell.length_b   1.000
_cell.length_c   1.000
_cell.angle_alpha   90.00
_cell.angle_beta   90.00
_cell.angle_gamma   90.00
#
_symmetry.space_group_name_H-M   'P 1'
#
loop_
_entity.id
_entity.type
_entity.pdbx_description
1 polymer ?
#
loop_
_entity_poly.entity_id
_entity_poly.type
_entity_poly.pdbx_seq_one_letter_code
_entity_poly.pdbx_strand_id
1 'polypeptide(L)'
;MRLAETALPEADQGCRFETNRSLQDEDEGRPGVLQNEIAQFRERLVPSAGLAGNEEQNEEDSSSTEVSASDSMSVTPLMQLQQLGQNQQPTLTREQALAALDLLRSVKPLYQRAHAAMGTIQLMLASGKTGEAEEAIHIGMEVADTVQDENLRDILLASQAHTRAAAKDWEGARASVQEIASAPQRTAALVDIAFSAAEKGRAQLALSWATGEVSPLSEARVLVSIAEALLHQSQQQTFFLR
;
A
#
# COMPACT_ATOMS: atom_id res chain seq x y z
N MET A 1 52.76 41.39 -29.78
CA MET A 1 51.60 40.63 -30.30
C MET A 1 50.45 40.86 -29.33
N ARG A 2 49.32 41.37 -29.83
CA ARG A 2 48.18 41.86 -29.05
C ARG A 2 47.21 40.70 -28.74
N LEU A 3 46.61 40.80 -27.56
CA LEU A 3 45.57 39.95 -27.00
C LEU A 3 44.32 39.94 -27.91
N ALA A 4 43.71 38.78 -28.12
CA ALA A 4 42.39 38.64 -28.73
C ALA A 4 41.43 38.11 -27.67
N GLU A 5 40.52 38.98 -27.26
CA GLU A 5 39.38 38.75 -26.39
C GLU A 5 38.37 37.87 -27.12
N THR A 6 38.01 36.72 -26.53
CA THR A 6 36.85 35.93 -26.95
C THR A 6 35.65 36.34 -26.12
N ALA A 7 34.69 36.96 -26.81
CA ALA A 7 33.43 37.46 -26.29
C ALA A 7 32.53 36.35 -25.72
N LEU A 8 31.90 36.66 -24.60
CA LEU A 8 30.74 35.98 -24.02
C LEU A 8 29.50 36.25 -24.88
N PRO A 9 28.63 35.27 -25.16
CA PRO A 9 27.32 35.57 -25.72
C PRO A 9 26.33 36.02 -24.63
N GLU A 10 25.58 37.06 -25.00
CA GLU A 10 24.64 37.83 -24.21
C GLU A 10 23.48 37.00 -23.62
N ALA A 11 23.06 37.43 -22.43
CA ALA A 11 21.86 36.95 -21.75
C ALA A 11 20.61 37.43 -22.49
N ASP A 12 19.79 36.48 -22.95
CA ASP A 12 18.47 36.74 -23.51
C ASP A 12 17.51 37.18 -22.39
N GLN A 13 17.16 38.46 -22.39
CA GLN A 13 16.14 39.06 -21.54
C GLN A 13 14.78 38.89 -22.22
N GLY A 14 14.03 37.87 -21.81
CA GLY A 14 12.76 37.62 -22.47
C GLY A 14 11.80 36.67 -21.76
N CYS A 15 11.58 36.79 -20.45
CA CYS A 15 10.39 36.23 -19.78
C CYS A 15 10.06 36.99 -18.49
N ARG A 16 9.21 38.01 -18.61
CA ARG A 16 8.49 38.61 -17.48
C ARG A 16 7.38 37.64 -17.07
N PHE A 17 7.48 37.02 -15.90
CA PHE A 17 6.32 36.40 -15.25
C PHE A 17 5.64 37.47 -14.40
N GLU A 18 4.51 37.96 -14.90
CA GLU A 18 3.60 38.81 -14.13
C GLU A 18 2.95 37.98 -13.02
N THR A 19 3.27 38.31 -11.78
CA THR A 19 2.54 37.90 -10.59
C THR A 19 1.25 38.71 -10.46
N ASN A 20 0.09 38.08 -10.66
CA ASN A 20 -1.21 38.46 -10.08
C ASN A 20 -2.07 37.18 -10.05
N ARG A 21 -2.25 36.51 -8.91
CA ARG A 21 -3.31 36.76 -7.90
C ARG A 21 -4.70 36.89 -8.53
N SER A 22 -5.42 35.77 -8.66
CA SER A 22 -6.76 35.55 -8.09
C SER A 22 -7.38 34.26 -8.64
N LEU A 23 -7.48 33.24 -7.80
CA LEU A 23 -8.66 32.39 -7.59
C LEU A 23 -8.44 31.74 -6.22
N GLN A 24 -8.76 32.53 -5.18
CA GLN A 24 -9.14 32.04 -3.87
C GLN A 24 -10.59 31.56 -3.95
N ASP A 25 -10.90 30.61 -3.07
CA ASP A 25 -12.19 29.93 -2.85
C ASP A 25 -12.48 28.85 -3.92
N GLU A 26 -12.61 27.56 -3.59
CA GLU A 26 -13.47 27.01 -2.54
C GLU A 26 -12.90 25.74 -1.85
N ASP A 27 -12.97 25.77 -0.51
CA ASP A 27 -13.21 24.67 0.44
C ASP A 27 -12.22 23.48 0.53
N GLU A 28 -11.04 23.83 1.02
CA GLU A 28 -10.26 23.11 2.04
C GLU A 28 -10.78 21.74 2.52
N GLY A 29 -10.11 20.67 2.08
CA GLY A 29 -9.08 20.05 2.92
C GLY A 29 -9.41 19.71 4.38
N ARG A 30 -10.66 19.35 4.72
CA ARG A 30 -10.97 18.80 6.05
C ARG A 30 -10.65 17.30 6.09
N PRO A 31 -9.74 16.84 6.97
CA PRO A 31 -9.40 15.42 7.12
C PRO A 31 -10.63 14.52 7.41
N GLY A 32 -11.72 15.09 7.94
CA GLY A 32 -12.96 14.38 8.23
C GLY A 32 -13.83 14.04 7.02
N VAL A 33 -13.71 14.78 5.91
CA VAL A 33 -14.51 14.53 4.70
C VAL A 33 -13.96 13.31 3.94
N LEU A 34 -12.63 13.21 3.82
CA LEU A 34 -11.95 12.05 3.23
C LEU A 34 -12.19 10.75 4.01
N GLN A 35 -12.24 10.83 5.34
CA GLN A 35 -12.56 9.66 6.18
C GLN A 35 -14.01 9.19 5.99
N ASN A 36 -14.94 10.13 5.81
CA ASN A 36 -16.34 9.80 5.51
C ASN A 36 -16.52 9.18 4.12
N GLU A 37 -15.78 9.64 3.11
CA GLU A 37 -15.85 9.06 1.77
C GLU A 37 -15.21 7.67 1.70
N ILE A 38 -14.09 7.45 2.41
CA ILE A 38 -13.47 6.12 2.55
C ILE A 38 -14.41 5.16 3.32
N ALA A 39 -15.13 5.66 4.33
CA ALA A 39 -16.14 4.88 5.06
C ALA A 39 -17.36 4.53 4.17
N GLN A 40 -17.88 5.49 3.39
CA GLN A 40 -18.97 5.26 2.44
C GLN A 40 -18.55 4.31 1.30
N PHE A 41 -17.28 4.35 0.88
CA PHE A 41 -16.74 3.42 -0.10
C PHE A 41 -16.67 1.99 0.45
N ARG A 42 -16.35 1.82 1.75
CA ARG A 42 -16.38 0.53 2.45
C ARG A 42 -17.79 -0.05 2.59
N GLU A 43 -18.78 0.77 2.94
CA GLU A 43 -20.19 0.31 3.06
C GLU A 43 -20.81 -0.11 1.73
N ARG A 44 -20.41 0.52 0.62
CA ARG A 44 -20.89 0.12 -0.72
C ARG A 44 -20.31 -1.22 -1.20
N LEU A 45 -19.15 -1.62 -0.68
CA LEU A 45 -18.49 -2.87 -1.04
C LEU A 45 -18.92 -4.05 -0.15
N VAL A 46 -19.51 -3.79 1.02
CA VAL A 46 -20.06 -4.81 1.92
C VAL A 46 -21.43 -4.34 2.42
N PRO A 47 -22.54 -4.82 1.83
CA PRO A 47 -23.86 -4.50 2.35
C PRO A 47 -24.00 -5.07 3.77
N SER A 48 -24.18 -4.19 4.76
CA SER A 48 -24.56 -4.59 6.12
C SER A 48 -25.84 -5.43 6.04
N ALA A 49 -25.77 -6.69 6.47
CA ALA A 49 -26.93 -7.55 6.60
C ALA A 49 -27.98 -6.85 7.48
N GLY A 50 -29.18 -6.69 6.92
CA GLY A 50 -30.25 -5.92 7.54
C GLY A 50 -30.68 -6.46 8.89
N LEU A 51 -30.88 -5.54 9.84
CA LEU A 51 -31.76 -5.75 10.98
C LEU A 51 -33.09 -5.07 10.67
N ALA A 52 -34.01 -5.85 10.12
CA ALA A 52 -35.41 -5.50 10.02
C ALA A 52 -36.16 -6.12 11.20
N GLY A 53 -36.89 -5.28 11.95
CA GLY A 53 -38.09 -5.62 12.70
C GLY A 53 -37.90 -6.41 14.00
N ASN A 54 -38.27 -5.80 15.13
CA ASN A 54 -39.58 -6.05 15.73
C ASN A 54 -39.72 -5.19 17.00
N GLU A 55 -40.60 -4.20 16.90
CA GLU A 55 -41.32 -3.66 18.04
C GLU A 55 -42.32 -4.73 18.49
N GLU A 56 -42.32 -5.09 19.77
CA GLU A 56 -43.56 -5.52 20.44
C GLU A 56 -43.45 -5.29 21.94
N GLN A 57 -44.53 -4.71 22.45
CA GLN A 57 -44.79 -4.28 23.81
C GLN A 57 -44.91 -5.47 24.76
N ASN A 58 -44.51 -5.31 26.02
CA ASN A 58 -45.36 -5.66 27.16
C ASN A 58 -44.75 -5.17 28.48
N GLU A 59 -45.55 -4.38 29.20
CA GLU A 59 -45.43 -4.26 30.65
C GLU A 59 -45.90 -5.57 31.30
N GLU A 60 -45.25 -5.98 32.40
CA GLU A 60 -45.92 -6.32 33.66
C GLU A 60 -44.90 -6.83 34.71
N ASP A 61 -44.89 -6.12 35.82
CA ASP A 61 -44.82 -6.52 37.22
C ASP A 61 -44.14 -7.82 37.73
N SER A 62 -43.33 -7.59 38.79
CA SER A 62 -43.27 -8.34 40.06
C SER A 62 -42.53 -9.70 40.20
N SER A 63 -41.46 -9.60 41.02
CA SER A 63 -41.11 -10.46 42.17
C SER A 63 -40.26 -11.73 41.98
N SER A 64 -39.13 -11.70 42.71
CA SER A 64 -38.50 -12.75 43.53
C SER A 64 -38.52 -14.21 43.08
N THR A 65 -37.34 -14.79 42.83
CA THR A 65 -36.83 -15.95 43.60
C THR A 65 -35.39 -16.29 43.25
N GLU A 66 -34.58 -16.57 44.28
CA GLU A 66 -33.26 -17.20 44.19
C GLU A 66 -33.39 -18.68 43.77
N VAL A 67 -32.56 -19.18 42.86
CA VAL A 67 -32.11 -20.60 42.86
C VAL A 67 -30.69 -20.69 42.27
N SER A 68 -29.86 -21.48 42.96
CA SER A 68 -28.45 -21.74 42.72
C SER A 68 -28.15 -22.70 41.55
N ALA A 69 -26.93 -22.54 41.00
CA ALA A 69 -26.01 -23.54 40.45
C ALA A 69 -26.50 -24.58 39.42
N SER A 70 -25.90 -24.57 38.22
CA SER A 70 -24.94 -25.60 37.78
C SER A 70 -24.47 -25.38 36.34
N ASP A 71 -23.19 -25.67 36.14
CA ASP A 71 -22.43 -25.83 34.90
C ASP A 71 -23.24 -26.08 33.62
N SER A 72 -23.15 -25.13 32.71
CA SER A 72 -22.94 -25.42 31.29
C SER A 72 -22.23 -24.21 30.70
N MET A 73 -20.94 -24.39 30.37
CA MET A 73 -20.14 -23.44 29.59
C MET A 73 -20.78 -23.31 28.21
N SER A 74 -21.80 -22.47 28.13
CA SER A 74 -22.36 -21.96 26.90
C SER A 74 -21.28 -21.11 26.25
N VAL A 75 -20.59 -21.72 25.29
CA VAL A 75 -19.76 -20.97 24.34
C VAL A 75 -20.68 -19.94 23.72
N THR A 76 -20.51 -18.70 24.15
CA THR A 76 -21.38 -17.58 23.82
C THR A 76 -21.27 -17.34 22.31
N PRO A 77 -22.38 -17.06 21.59
CA PRO A 77 -22.33 -16.69 20.16
C PRO A 77 -21.38 -15.53 19.85
N LEU A 78 -21.07 -14.71 20.87
CA LEU A 78 -20.07 -13.64 20.81
C LEU A 78 -18.63 -14.13 20.57
N MET A 79 -18.23 -15.29 21.09
CA MET A 79 -16.89 -15.83 20.79
C MET A 79 -16.76 -16.30 19.33
N GLN A 80 -17.84 -16.76 18.70
CA GLN A 80 -17.84 -17.13 17.28
C GLN A 80 -17.83 -15.91 16.35
N LEU A 81 -18.53 -14.82 16.72
CA LEU A 81 -18.48 -13.57 15.96
C LEU A 81 -17.12 -12.87 16.06
N GLN A 82 -16.43 -12.99 17.21
CA GLN A 82 -15.09 -12.43 17.38
C GLN A 82 -14.02 -13.21 16.59
N GLN A 83 -14.24 -14.50 16.30
CA GLN A 83 -13.37 -15.31 15.45
C GLN A 83 -13.59 -15.07 13.94
N LEU A 84 -14.80 -14.69 13.52
CA LEU A 84 -15.12 -14.39 12.12
C LEU A 84 -14.53 -13.06 11.62
N GLY A 85 -14.26 -12.11 12.51
CA GLY A 85 -13.72 -10.79 12.14
C GLY A 85 -12.18 -10.68 12.11
N GLN A 86 -11.44 -11.70 12.54
CA GLN A 86 -9.99 -11.56 12.82
C GLN A 86 -9.05 -12.07 11.72
N ASN A 87 -9.52 -12.76 10.67
CA ASN A 87 -8.61 -13.45 9.73
C ASN A 87 -9.02 -13.45 8.24
N GLN A 88 -10.05 -12.72 7.84
CA GLN A 88 -10.39 -12.67 6.42
C GLN A 88 -9.50 -11.62 5.74
N GLN A 89 -8.42 -12.07 5.10
CA GLN A 89 -7.76 -11.29 4.05
C GLN A 89 -8.85 -10.76 3.11
N PRO A 90 -8.80 -9.48 2.69
CA PRO A 90 -9.76 -8.95 1.74
C PRO A 90 -9.71 -9.87 0.52
N THR A 91 -10.77 -10.63 0.29
CA THR A 91 -10.80 -11.60 -0.80
C THR A 91 -11.49 -10.91 -1.97
N LEU A 92 -10.71 -10.22 -2.81
CA LEU A 92 -11.21 -9.69 -4.07
C LEU A 92 -11.47 -10.85 -5.04
N THR A 93 -12.68 -10.91 -5.56
CA THR A 93 -12.95 -11.73 -6.75
C THR A 93 -12.24 -11.12 -7.96
N ARG A 94 -12.00 -11.93 -8.99
CA ARG A 94 -11.40 -11.44 -10.24
C ARG A 94 -12.24 -10.34 -10.88
N GLU A 95 -13.57 -10.50 -10.86
CA GLU A 95 -14.49 -9.50 -11.40
C GLU A 95 -14.41 -8.18 -10.65
N GLN A 96 -14.32 -8.21 -9.32
CA GLN A 96 -14.14 -7.01 -8.51
C GLN A 96 -12.79 -6.34 -8.77
N ALA A 97 -11.72 -7.11 -8.96
CA ALA A 97 -10.40 -6.55 -9.29
C ALA A 97 -10.42 -5.85 -10.67
N LEU A 98 -11.05 -6.46 -11.67
CA LEU A 98 -11.22 -5.85 -12.99
C LEU A 98 -12.08 -4.58 -12.94
N ALA A 99 -13.20 -4.63 -12.22
CA ALA A 99 -14.05 -3.45 -12.03
C ALA A 99 -13.30 -2.31 -11.32
N ALA A 100 -12.43 -2.63 -10.35
CA ALA A 100 -11.59 -1.64 -9.68
C ALA A 100 -10.59 -0.99 -10.66
N LEU A 101 -10.00 -1.76 -11.59
CA LEU A 101 -9.11 -1.22 -12.63
C LEU A 101 -9.86 -0.31 -13.61
N ASP A 102 -11.07 -0.70 -14.01
CA ASP A 102 -11.90 0.13 -14.89
C ASP A 102 -12.30 1.44 -14.22
N LEU A 103 -12.68 1.38 -12.93
CA LEU A 103 -12.93 2.57 -12.13
C LEU A 103 -11.66 3.42 -12.00
N LEU A 104 -10.51 2.83 -11.71
CA LEU A 104 -9.23 3.53 -11.62
C LEU A 104 -8.93 4.32 -12.90
N ARG A 105 -9.10 3.72 -14.08
CA ARG A 105 -8.92 4.41 -15.38
C ARG A 105 -9.86 5.60 -15.57
N SER A 106 -11.05 5.55 -14.96
CA SER A 106 -12.05 6.62 -15.06
C SER A 106 -11.81 7.80 -14.10
N VAL A 107 -11.01 7.63 -13.05
CA VAL A 107 -10.76 8.67 -12.03
C VAL A 107 -10.18 9.93 -12.66
N LYS A 108 -10.77 11.08 -12.32
CA LYS A 108 -10.27 12.42 -12.65
C LYS A 108 -10.39 13.31 -11.40
N PRO A 109 -9.44 14.24 -11.17
CA PRO A 109 -8.24 14.54 -11.96
C PRO A 109 -7.12 13.48 -11.87
N LEU A 110 -6.10 13.60 -12.74
CA LEU A 110 -4.98 12.65 -12.83
C LEU A 110 -4.27 12.43 -11.49
N TYR A 111 -4.07 13.50 -10.70
CA TYR A 111 -3.45 13.36 -9.37
C TYR A 111 -4.26 12.45 -8.42
N GLN A 112 -5.60 12.52 -8.46
CA GLN A 112 -6.44 11.60 -7.70
C GLN A 112 -6.34 10.17 -8.23
N ARG A 113 -6.18 10.00 -9.55
CA ARG A 113 -5.94 8.68 -10.15
C ARG A 113 -4.65 8.06 -9.66
N ALA A 114 -3.56 8.83 -9.55
CA ALA A 114 -2.30 8.34 -8.99
C ALA A 114 -2.45 7.84 -7.54
N HIS A 115 -3.14 8.61 -6.69
CA HIS A 115 -3.45 8.19 -5.33
C HIS A 115 -4.33 6.94 -5.27
N ALA A 116 -5.37 6.90 -6.10
CA ALA A 116 -6.22 5.73 -6.22
C ALA A 116 -5.42 4.49 -6.67
N ALA A 117 -4.47 4.65 -7.60
CA ALA A 117 -3.61 3.57 -8.07
C ALA A 117 -2.82 2.94 -6.90
N MET A 118 -2.19 3.76 -6.04
CA MET A 118 -1.48 3.24 -4.86
C MET A 118 -2.39 2.41 -3.93
N GLY A 119 -3.60 2.90 -3.66
CA GLY A 119 -4.57 2.14 -2.85
C GLY A 119 -5.04 0.85 -3.51
N THR A 120 -5.28 0.88 -4.83
CA THR A 120 -5.67 -0.29 -5.62
C THR A 120 -4.57 -1.35 -5.64
N ILE A 121 -3.30 -0.95 -5.78
CA ILE A 121 -2.14 -1.86 -5.72
C ILE A 121 -2.08 -2.57 -4.37
N GLN A 122 -2.14 -1.82 -3.27
CA GLN A 122 -2.10 -2.39 -1.92
C GLN A 122 -3.24 -3.38 -1.68
N LEU A 123 -4.45 -3.01 -2.11
CA LEU A 123 -5.63 -3.88 -2.00
C LEU A 123 -5.45 -5.18 -2.81
N MET A 124 -4.98 -5.08 -4.06
CA MET A 124 -4.76 -6.26 -4.92
C MET A 124 -3.68 -7.17 -4.35
N LEU A 125 -2.59 -6.61 -3.83
CA LEU A 125 -1.53 -7.40 -3.18
C LEU A 125 -2.03 -8.10 -1.92
N ALA A 126 -2.81 -7.42 -1.08
CA ALA A 126 -3.43 -8.02 0.10
C ALA A 126 -4.38 -9.17 -0.26
N SER A 127 -4.98 -9.13 -1.46
CA SER A 127 -5.83 -10.18 -2.02
C SER A 127 -5.07 -11.24 -2.84
N GLY A 128 -3.73 -11.16 -2.94
CA GLY A 128 -2.91 -12.08 -3.73
C GLY A 128 -3.07 -11.94 -5.25
N LYS A 129 -3.61 -10.81 -5.72
CA LYS A 129 -3.86 -10.47 -7.13
C LYS A 129 -2.67 -9.72 -7.73
N THR A 130 -1.51 -10.37 -7.80
CA THR A 130 -0.27 -9.72 -8.25
C THR A 130 -0.34 -9.24 -9.70
N GLY A 131 -1.01 -9.98 -10.59
CA GLY A 131 -1.19 -9.56 -11.99
C GLY A 131 -2.06 -8.31 -12.14
N GLU A 132 -3.16 -8.24 -11.39
CA GLU A 132 -4.00 -7.05 -11.36
C GLU A 132 -3.29 -5.86 -10.68
N ALA A 133 -2.46 -6.12 -9.66
CA ALA A 133 -1.62 -5.09 -9.04
C ALA A 133 -0.61 -4.49 -10.04
N GLU A 134 0.01 -5.31 -10.91
CA GLU A 134 0.87 -4.81 -11.98
C GLU A 134 0.12 -3.91 -12.97
N GLU A 135 -1.13 -4.24 -13.29
CA GLU A 135 -1.95 -3.38 -14.16
C GLU A 135 -2.29 -2.05 -13.47
N ALA A 136 -2.58 -2.05 -12.17
CA ALA A 136 -2.78 -0.83 -11.41
C ALA A 136 -1.50 0.03 -11.36
N ILE A 137 -0.33 -0.59 -11.25
CA ILE A 137 0.98 0.09 -11.37
C ILE A 137 1.12 0.74 -12.75
N HIS A 138 0.79 0.01 -13.82
CA HIS A 138 0.90 0.54 -15.18
C HIS A 138 0.03 1.80 -15.36
N ILE A 139 -1.24 1.76 -14.92
CA ILE A 139 -2.13 2.92 -14.94
C ILE A 139 -1.52 4.09 -14.13
N GLY A 140 -0.92 3.81 -12.97
CA GLY A 140 -0.23 4.82 -12.17
C GLY A 140 0.99 5.42 -12.89
N MET A 141 1.78 4.59 -13.58
CA MET A 141 2.97 5.00 -14.31
C MET A 141 2.62 5.90 -15.49
N GLU A 142 1.56 5.58 -16.24
CA GLU A 142 1.04 6.46 -17.30
C GLU A 142 0.69 7.85 -16.76
N VAL A 143 0.11 7.91 -15.55
CA VAL A 143 -0.17 9.19 -14.89
C VAL A 143 1.13 9.91 -14.54
N ALA A 144 2.07 9.24 -13.88
CA ALA A 144 3.34 9.81 -13.45
C ALA A 144 4.12 10.40 -14.64
N ASP A 145 4.17 9.68 -15.75
CA ASP A 145 4.82 10.13 -16.99
C ASP A 145 4.07 11.32 -17.62
N THR A 146 2.73 11.31 -17.60
CA THR A 146 1.91 12.41 -18.13
C THR A 146 2.11 13.71 -17.34
N VAL A 147 2.17 13.63 -16.01
CA VAL A 147 2.38 14.80 -15.15
C VAL A 147 3.85 15.11 -14.88
N GLN A 148 4.77 14.28 -15.40
CA GLN A 148 6.22 14.37 -15.20
C GLN A 148 6.62 14.40 -13.71
N ASP A 149 5.99 13.55 -12.90
CA ASP A 149 6.28 13.45 -11.47
C ASP A 149 7.23 12.28 -11.20
N GLU A 150 8.53 12.59 -11.10
CA GLU A 150 9.59 11.63 -10.82
C GLU A 150 9.43 10.96 -9.44
N ASN A 151 8.92 11.69 -8.45
CA ASN A 151 8.73 11.13 -7.11
C ASN A 151 7.59 10.09 -7.11
N LEU A 152 6.49 10.38 -7.81
CA LEU A 152 5.42 9.42 -8.01
C LEU A 152 5.91 8.19 -8.78
N ARG A 153 6.74 8.39 -9.81
CA ARG A 153 7.36 7.31 -10.58
C ARG A 153 8.21 6.40 -9.70
N ASP A 154 9.08 6.95 -8.86
CA ASP A 154 9.91 6.18 -7.94
C ASP A 154 9.07 5.37 -6.93
N ILE A 155 7.98 5.94 -6.41
CA ILE A 155 7.03 5.24 -5.52
C ILE A 155 6.36 4.05 -6.23
N LEU A 156 5.96 4.24 -7.49
CA LEU A 156 5.34 3.19 -8.29
C LEU A 156 6.34 2.07 -8.66
N LEU A 157 7.60 2.41 -8.93
CA LEU A 157 8.68 1.43 -9.11
C LEU A 157 8.95 0.63 -7.84
N ALA A 158 8.93 1.26 -6.66
CA ALA A 158 9.03 0.54 -5.39
C ALA A 158 7.83 -0.43 -5.19
N SER A 159 6.62 0.02 -5.55
CA SER A 159 5.42 -0.81 -5.52
C SER A 159 5.49 -1.99 -6.50
N GLN A 160 6.09 -1.76 -7.68
CA GLN A 160 6.35 -2.81 -8.67
C GLN A 160 7.36 -3.84 -8.16
N ALA A 161 8.46 -3.39 -7.55
CA ALA A 161 9.44 -4.27 -6.95
C ALA A 161 8.79 -5.19 -5.89
N HIS A 162 7.97 -4.62 -5.01
CA HIS A 162 7.23 -5.38 -4.01
C HIS A 162 6.24 -6.36 -4.63
N THR A 163 5.49 -5.94 -5.66
CA THR A 163 4.53 -6.78 -6.39
C THR A 163 5.20 -7.99 -7.05
N ARG A 164 6.34 -7.78 -7.71
CA ARG A 164 7.11 -8.84 -8.34
C ARG A 164 7.74 -9.79 -7.32
N ALA A 165 8.22 -9.27 -6.19
CA ALA A 165 8.69 -10.09 -5.08
C ALA A 165 7.56 -10.98 -4.52
N ALA A 166 6.34 -10.44 -4.37
CA ALA A 166 5.16 -11.22 -3.97
C ALA A 166 4.80 -12.32 -4.99
N ALA A 167 5.00 -12.04 -6.28
CA ALA A 167 4.87 -13.02 -7.37
C ALA A 167 6.06 -14.00 -7.47
N LYS A 168 7.09 -13.87 -6.61
CA LYS A 168 8.36 -14.61 -6.63
C LYS A 168 9.22 -14.36 -7.87
N ASP A 169 8.97 -13.28 -8.59
CA ASP A 169 9.84 -12.77 -9.65
C ASP A 169 10.93 -11.88 -9.01
N TRP A 170 11.96 -12.53 -8.47
CA TRP A 170 13.02 -11.84 -7.75
C TRP A 170 13.93 -11.00 -8.65
N GLU A 171 14.14 -11.43 -9.89
CA GLU A 171 14.95 -10.71 -10.87
C GLU A 171 14.22 -9.45 -11.33
N GLY A 172 12.93 -9.57 -11.68
CA GLY A 172 12.11 -8.42 -12.04
C GLY A 172 11.90 -7.47 -10.86
N ALA A 173 11.83 -7.97 -9.62
CA ALA A 173 11.79 -7.13 -8.43
C ALA A 173 13.07 -6.30 -8.27
N ARG A 174 14.25 -6.93 -8.41
CA ARG A 174 15.54 -6.23 -8.32
C ARG A 174 15.71 -5.22 -9.47
N ALA A 175 15.26 -5.55 -10.67
CA ALA A 175 15.29 -4.63 -11.81
C ALA A 175 14.46 -3.37 -11.54
N SER A 176 13.23 -3.51 -11.03
CA SER A 176 12.39 -2.34 -10.66
C SER A 176 13.05 -1.45 -9.61
N VAL A 177 13.75 -2.02 -8.62
CA VAL A 177 14.51 -1.24 -7.63
C VAL A 177 15.63 -0.43 -8.29
N GLN A 178 16.33 -1.01 -9.28
CA GLN A 178 17.44 -0.33 -9.96
C GLN A 178 16.99 0.86 -10.80
N GLU A 179 15.74 0.88 -11.24
CA GLU A 179 15.15 1.99 -12.00
C GLU A 179 14.79 3.20 -11.11
N ILE A 180 14.73 3.03 -9.79
CA ILE A 180 14.41 4.12 -8.85
C ILE A 180 15.56 5.12 -8.81
N ALA A 181 15.27 6.38 -9.13
CA ALA A 181 16.27 7.45 -9.19
C ALA A 181 16.73 7.85 -7.78
N SER A 182 15.77 8.08 -6.88
CA SER A 182 16.00 8.49 -5.50
C SER A 182 16.73 7.42 -4.70
N ALA A 183 17.99 7.69 -4.33
CA ALA A 183 18.81 6.75 -3.57
C ALA A 183 18.18 6.30 -2.22
N PRO A 184 17.54 7.20 -1.43
CA PRO A 184 16.80 6.79 -0.24
C PRO A 184 15.64 5.83 -0.55
N GLN A 185 14.82 6.12 -1.57
CA GLN A 185 13.69 5.26 -1.94
C GLN A 185 14.17 3.93 -2.52
N ARG A 186 15.22 3.94 -3.33
CA ARG A 186 15.88 2.73 -3.84
C ARG A 186 16.37 1.83 -2.71
N THR A 187 17.00 2.41 -1.69
CA THR A 187 17.46 1.65 -0.51
C THR A 187 16.27 1.08 0.26
N ALA A 188 15.19 1.85 0.45
CA ALA A 188 13.99 1.39 1.13
C ALA A 188 13.32 0.22 0.37
N ALA A 189 13.12 0.36 -0.94
CA ALA A 189 12.56 -0.70 -1.77
C ALA A 189 13.44 -1.96 -1.77
N LEU A 190 14.77 -1.80 -1.74
CA LEU A 190 15.70 -2.92 -1.62
C LEU A 190 15.57 -3.66 -0.29
N VAL A 191 15.48 -2.91 0.81
CA VAL A 191 15.24 -3.46 2.15
C VAL A 191 13.98 -4.33 2.13
N ASP A 192 12.89 -3.81 1.58
CA ASP A 192 11.60 -4.53 1.53
C ASP A 192 11.67 -5.83 0.73
N ILE A 193 12.27 -5.81 -0.48
CA ILE A 193 12.37 -7.03 -1.29
C ILE A 193 13.39 -8.03 -0.73
N ALA A 194 14.45 -7.56 -0.07
CA ALA A 194 15.45 -8.42 0.58
C ALA A 194 14.86 -9.13 1.79
N PHE A 195 14.08 -8.42 2.61
CA PHE A 195 13.30 -9.00 3.70
C PHE A 195 12.38 -10.12 3.18
N SER A 196 11.58 -9.81 2.17
CA SER A 196 10.64 -10.77 1.56
C SER A 196 11.36 -12.00 1.00
N ALA A 197 12.47 -11.80 0.28
CA ALA A 197 13.28 -12.89 -0.24
C ALA A 197 13.82 -13.78 0.90
N ALA A 198 14.39 -13.18 1.95
CA ALA A 198 14.88 -13.90 3.11
C ALA A 198 13.76 -14.68 3.81
N GLU A 199 12.61 -14.07 4.07
CA GLU A 199 11.42 -14.73 4.65
C GLU A 199 10.88 -15.88 3.80
N LYS A 200 11.10 -15.86 2.48
CA LYS A 200 10.76 -16.98 1.58
C LYS A 200 11.90 -17.98 1.38
N GLY A 201 12.94 -17.93 2.22
CA GLY A 201 14.05 -18.87 2.23
C GLY A 201 15.14 -18.58 1.21
N ARG A 202 15.15 -17.37 0.62
CA ARG A 202 16.14 -16.91 -0.37
C ARG A 202 17.20 -15.99 0.26
N ALA A 203 17.64 -16.30 1.47
CA ALA A 203 18.58 -15.47 2.21
C ALA A 203 19.91 -15.19 1.46
N GLN A 204 20.45 -16.18 0.74
CA GLN A 204 21.67 -16.00 -0.05
C GLN A 204 21.49 -15.02 -1.21
N LEU A 205 20.30 -15.02 -1.84
CA LEU A 205 19.97 -14.05 -2.88
C LEU A 205 19.89 -12.64 -2.29
N ALA A 206 19.18 -12.49 -1.16
CA ALA A 206 19.08 -11.21 -0.47
C ALA A 206 20.47 -10.68 -0.04
N LEU A 207 21.35 -11.56 0.47
CA LEU A 207 22.72 -11.22 0.82
C LEU A 207 23.53 -10.73 -0.39
N SER A 208 23.37 -11.36 -1.55
CA SER A 208 24.05 -10.92 -2.79
C SER A 208 23.64 -9.52 -3.22
N TRP A 209 22.40 -9.10 -2.90
CA TRP A 209 21.96 -7.74 -3.17
C TRP A 209 22.55 -6.75 -2.18
N ALA A 210 22.61 -7.11 -0.89
CA ALA A 210 23.20 -6.27 0.15
C ALA A 210 24.69 -5.98 -0.14
N THR A 211 25.47 -7.01 -0.46
CA THR A 211 26.91 -6.88 -0.75
C THR A 211 27.20 -6.21 -2.11
N GLY A 212 26.18 -6.08 -2.97
CA GLY A 212 26.26 -5.33 -4.21
C GLY A 212 25.98 -3.83 -4.05
N GLU A 213 25.62 -3.35 -2.85
CA GLU A 213 25.37 -1.94 -2.61
C GLU A 213 26.67 -1.13 -2.50
N VAL A 214 26.68 0.04 -3.13
CA VAL A 214 27.85 0.94 -3.12
C VAL A 214 27.99 1.69 -1.80
N SER A 215 26.86 1.96 -1.13
CA SER A 215 26.79 2.74 0.11
C SER A 215 26.88 1.80 1.31
N PRO A 216 27.87 1.96 2.22
CA PRO A 216 27.94 1.14 3.44
C PRO A 216 26.70 1.27 4.33
N LEU A 217 26.05 2.44 4.34
CA LEU A 217 24.80 2.65 5.08
C LEU A 217 23.64 1.87 4.45
N SER A 218 23.57 1.83 3.12
CA SER A 218 22.54 1.07 2.40
C SER A 218 22.76 -0.42 2.59
N GLU A 219 24.00 -0.90 2.42
CA GLU A 219 24.38 -2.29 2.71
C GLU A 219 23.96 -2.70 4.14
N ALA A 220 24.34 -1.90 5.15
CA ALA A 220 24.00 -2.19 6.54
C ALA A 220 22.48 -2.28 6.78
N ARG A 221 21.68 -1.39 6.17
CA ARG A 221 20.21 -1.43 6.28
C ARG A 221 19.62 -2.71 5.70
N VAL A 222 20.11 -3.13 4.54
CA VAL A 222 19.65 -4.38 3.90
C VAL A 222 20.05 -5.59 4.75
N LEU A 223 21.28 -5.62 5.26
CA LEU A 223 21.77 -6.70 6.13
C LEU A 223 20.94 -6.83 7.42
N VAL A 224 20.60 -5.72 8.08
CA VAL A 224 19.73 -5.72 9.27
C VAL A 224 18.38 -6.33 8.94
N SER A 225 17.77 -5.91 7.83
CA SER A 225 16.47 -6.43 7.41
C SER A 225 16.50 -7.94 7.09
N ILE A 226 17.56 -8.43 6.46
CA ILE A 226 17.75 -9.87 6.24
C ILE A 226 17.85 -10.61 7.57
N ALA A 227 18.59 -10.07 8.54
CA ALA A 227 18.70 -10.68 9.87
C ALA A 227 17.34 -10.75 10.58
N GLU A 228 16.53 -9.69 10.50
CA GLU A 228 15.16 -9.65 11.04
C GLU A 228 14.27 -10.74 10.41
N ALA A 229 14.29 -10.87 9.08
CA ALA A 229 13.55 -11.91 8.36
C ALA A 229 13.95 -13.33 8.79
N LEU A 230 15.25 -13.58 9.00
CA LEU A 230 15.74 -14.88 9.46
C LEU A 230 15.32 -15.19 10.91
N LEU A 231 15.28 -14.17 11.76
CA LEU A 231 14.77 -14.33 13.13
C LEU A 231 13.29 -14.71 13.12
N HIS A 232 12.47 -14.09 12.26
CA HIS A 232 11.05 -14.47 12.11
C HIS A 232 10.87 -15.93 11.69
N GLN A 233 11.68 -16.43 10.75
CA GLN A 233 11.62 -17.83 10.32
C GLN A 233 11.95 -18.81 11.44
N SER A 234 12.99 -18.53 12.23
CA SER A 234 13.42 -19.42 13.31
C SER A 234 12.37 -19.54 14.42
N GLN A 235 11.65 -18.45 14.74
CA GLN A 235 10.57 -18.46 15.73
C GLN A 235 9.38 -19.31 15.28
N GLN A 236 9.02 -19.28 13.99
CA GLN A 236 7.94 -20.10 13.43
C GLN A 236 8.28 -21.61 13.48
N GLN A 237 9.55 -21.98 13.31
CA GLN A 237 9.99 -23.37 13.38
C GLN A 237 10.02 -23.92 14.81
N THR A 238 10.30 -23.07 15.81
CA THR A 238 10.34 -23.51 17.22
C THR A 238 8.98 -23.87 17.83
N PHE A 239 7.86 -23.49 17.21
CA PHE A 239 6.51 -23.83 17.71
C PHE A 239 6.02 -25.23 17.31
N PHE A 240 6.68 -25.91 16.37
CA PHE A 240 6.26 -27.24 15.88
C PHE A 240 7.06 -28.42 16.47
N LEU A 241 7.89 -28.20 17.49
CA LEU A 241 8.71 -29.24 18.14
C LEU A 241 8.36 -29.48 19.62
N ARG A 242 7.07 -29.49 19.99
CA ARG A 242 6.61 -29.96 21.31
C ARG A 242 5.60 -31.09 21.21
#